data_AF-A0A369KBN0-F1
#
_entry.id   AF-A0A369KBN0-F1
#
_cell.length_a   1.000
_cell.length_b   1.000
_cell.length_c   1.000
_cell.angle_alpha   90.00
_cell.angle_beta   90.00
_cell.angle_gamma   90.00
#
_symmetry.space_group_name_H-M   'P 1'
#
loop_
_entity.id
_entity.type
_entity.pdbx_description
1 polymer ?
#
loop_
_entity_poly.entity_id
_entity_poly.type
_entity_poly.pdbx_seq_one_letter_code
_entity_poly.pdbx_strand_id
1 'polypeptide(L)'
;MEQIRNNDGLNLHGIPKTDEQDQVDQTSELEEMRGQVSMLEQQNAMLERQIQDERKQMELLQERTTASVQEAEKDCNAWYEQCQDYKRVLDLNTRTNKADIEDLQGQVQMLKRHNKELERHLQNENERVELLEKQATNLVRQRDRARQECEEWQRQFLVVESRCKLLEIEVNEAKRKTGTKAKDNADGAQKPDRRSEVEESARKMRELLEEEQRLASEEKRRRKQEEAARKARNETEEKERARKAQREKEEKERARQEAWKKATELEQERCNKRDSRLHGSGGFWTDELALERFLLVSDEFERIKFSESKPLTSGRIPWPICNKRAYLSPGEIHWKEVETFFSYIRGMYPVLEYNKLVERTHRLFHPDRWQSRRILESVQDLELRRSLELAGNKVAQAMTPLWRKTKGYDDSVD
;
A
#
# COMPACT_ATOMS: atom_id res chain seq x y z
N MET A 1 -86.79 -30.90 4.98
CA MET A 1 -87.21 -30.72 6.38
C MET A 1 -88.59 -30.07 6.31
N GLU A 2 -89.63 -30.91 6.25
CA GLU A 2 -90.37 -31.37 7.46
C GLU A 2 -91.10 -30.16 8.06
N GLN A 3 -92.40 -30.14 8.34
CA GLN A 3 -93.45 -31.13 8.62
C GLN A 3 -94.63 -30.18 9.00
N ILE A 4 -95.92 -30.35 8.65
CA ILE A 4 -96.91 -31.19 9.36
C ILE A 4 -98.31 -30.55 9.15
N ARG A 5 -99.29 -31.42 8.85
CA ARG A 5 -100.74 -31.41 9.16
C ARG A 5 -101.64 -30.28 8.64
N ASN A 6 -102.61 -30.55 7.75
CA ASN A 6 -103.87 -31.31 7.96
C ASN A 6 -104.65 -30.89 9.22
N ASN A 7 -105.78 -30.21 9.05
CA ASN A 7 -107.00 -30.58 9.76
C ASN A 7 -108.26 -30.07 9.04
N ASP A 8 -109.01 -31.03 8.48
CA ASP A 8 -110.42 -30.89 8.13
C ASP A 8 -111.26 -30.82 9.41
N GLY A 9 -112.35 -30.06 9.38
CA GLY A 9 -113.30 -29.96 10.49
C GLY A 9 -114.59 -29.26 10.09
N LEU A 10 -115.47 -29.99 9.43
CA LEU A 10 -116.88 -29.67 9.24
C LEU A 10 -117.56 -29.35 10.58
N ASN A 11 -118.30 -28.24 10.67
CA ASN A 11 -119.48 -28.20 11.53
C ASN A 11 -120.56 -27.24 10.97
N LEU A 12 -121.73 -27.82 10.71
CA LEU A 12 -122.98 -27.19 10.30
C LEU A 12 -123.83 -26.94 11.54
N HIS A 13 -124.48 -25.76 11.63
CA HIS A 13 -125.74 -25.40 12.33
C HIS A 13 -125.59 -24.13 13.18
N GLY A 14 -126.32 -23.07 12.81
CA GLY A 14 -126.40 -21.84 13.60
C GLY A 14 -127.32 -20.78 12.97
N ILE A 15 -128.62 -20.95 13.22
CA ILE A 15 -129.76 -20.03 13.08
C ILE A 15 -129.38 -18.52 13.16
N PRO A 16 -129.94 -17.65 12.29
CA PRO A 16 -129.60 -16.23 12.23
C PRO A 16 -130.20 -15.49 13.44
N LYS A 17 -129.32 -14.87 14.25
CA LYS A 17 -129.68 -14.00 15.36
C LYS A 17 -128.99 -12.65 15.18
N THR A 18 -129.80 -11.64 14.86
CA THR A 18 -129.61 -10.21 15.14
C THR A 18 -128.37 -9.54 14.52
N ASP A 19 -128.57 -9.05 13.29
CA ASP A 19 -127.68 -8.26 12.40
C ASP A 19 -126.97 -7.03 12.99
N GLU A 20 -127.19 -6.67 14.26
CA GLU A 20 -126.57 -5.48 14.87
C GLU A 20 -125.39 -5.81 15.81
N GLN A 21 -125.28 -7.03 16.34
CA GLN A 21 -124.19 -7.39 17.26
C GLN A 21 -122.95 -7.93 16.51
N ASP A 22 -123.16 -8.76 15.47
CA ASP A 22 -122.08 -9.28 14.61
C ASP A 22 -121.42 -8.18 13.75
N GLN A 23 -122.16 -7.11 13.43
CA GLN A 23 -121.60 -5.94 12.75
C GLN A 23 -120.63 -5.17 13.66
N VAL A 24 -120.89 -5.11 14.96
CA VAL A 24 -120.01 -4.41 15.91
C VAL A 24 -118.70 -5.19 16.13
N ASP A 25 -118.77 -6.50 16.29
CA ASP A 25 -117.57 -7.35 16.44
C ASP A 25 -116.72 -7.39 15.16
N GLN A 26 -117.35 -7.46 13.97
CA GLN A 26 -116.64 -7.33 12.69
C GLN A 26 -115.98 -5.95 12.50
N THR A 27 -116.60 -4.87 12.99
CA THR A 27 -115.98 -3.53 12.93
C THR A 27 -114.77 -3.41 13.85
N SER A 28 -114.79 -4.04 15.04
CA SER A 28 -113.65 -4.05 15.96
C SER A 28 -112.47 -4.84 15.39
N GLU A 29 -112.70 -6.01 14.78
CA GLU A 29 -111.67 -6.79 14.10
C GLU A 29 -111.08 -6.04 12.88
N LEU A 30 -111.92 -5.32 12.13
CA LEU A 30 -111.46 -4.47 11.02
C LEU A 30 -110.61 -3.28 11.48
N GLU A 31 -110.92 -2.67 12.62
CA GLU A 31 -110.09 -1.62 13.21
C GLU A 31 -108.75 -2.15 13.71
N GLU A 32 -108.73 -3.33 14.34
CA GLU A 32 -107.50 -3.99 14.76
C GLU A 32 -106.62 -4.35 13.55
N MET A 33 -107.22 -4.94 12.50
CA MET A 33 -106.51 -5.24 11.25
C MET A 33 -105.99 -3.97 10.56
N ARG A 34 -106.75 -2.86 10.56
CA ARG A 34 -106.27 -1.56 10.05
C ARG A 34 -105.08 -1.05 10.86
N GLY A 35 -105.11 -1.21 12.19
CA GLY A 35 -103.99 -0.87 13.07
C GLY A 35 -102.75 -1.70 12.76
N GLN A 36 -102.90 -3.02 12.57
CA GLN A 36 -101.81 -3.92 12.18
C GLN A 36 -101.24 -3.57 10.80
N VAL A 37 -102.11 -3.30 9.81
CA VAL A 37 -101.69 -2.86 8.47
C VAL A 37 -100.93 -1.54 8.56
N SER A 38 -101.42 -0.56 9.33
CA SER A 38 -100.72 0.71 9.52
C SER A 38 -99.35 0.54 10.19
N MET A 39 -99.23 -0.36 11.18
CA MET A 39 -97.95 -0.68 11.81
C MET A 39 -96.98 -1.35 10.82
N LEU A 40 -97.47 -2.29 10.00
CA LEU A 40 -96.67 -2.95 8.96
C LEU A 40 -96.24 -1.96 7.86
N GLU A 41 -97.11 -1.03 7.47
CA GLU A 41 -96.76 0.06 6.53
C GLU A 41 -95.65 0.96 7.10
N GLN A 42 -95.73 1.31 8.39
CA GLN A 42 -94.67 2.07 9.06
C GLN A 42 -93.36 1.28 9.15
N GLN A 43 -93.42 -0.01 9.46
CA GLN A 43 -92.26 -0.90 9.47
C GLN A 43 -91.63 -1.04 8.08
N ASN A 44 -92.45 -1.24 7.04
CA ASN A 44 -91.99 -1.29 5.65
C ASN A 44 -91.31 0.02 5.23
N ALA A 45 -91.90 1.17 5.55
CA ALA A 45 -91.30 2.46 5.27
C ALA A 45 -89.96 2.67 6.01
N MET A 46 -89.83 2.14 7.24
CA MET A 46 -88.56 2.16 7.99
C MET A 46 -87.51 1.26 7.32
N LEU A 47 -87.88 0.04 6.93
CA LEU A 47 -86.99 -0.90 6.24
C LEU A 47 -86.55 -0.38 4.88
N GLU A 48 -87.44 0.26 4.12
CA GLU A 48 -87.10 0.87 2.82
C GLU A 48 -86.07 1.99 2.99
N ARG A 49 -86.20 2.84 4.02
CA ARG A 49 -85.19 3.85 4.35
C ARG A 49 -83.86 3.20 4.74
N GLN A 50 -83.88 2.17 5.57
CA GLN A 50 -82.66 1.45 5.96
C GLN A 50 -81.96 0.83 4.74
N ILE A 51 -82.70 0.17 3.84
CA ILE A 51 -82.16 -0.38 2.59
C ILE A 51 -81.56 0.73 1.72
N GLN A 52 -82.22 1.89 1.63
CA GLN A 52 -81.71 3.02 0.86
C GLN A 52 -80.41 3.59 1.46
N ASP A 53 -80.33 3.69 2.78
CA ASP A 53 -79.13 4.16 3.47
C ASP A 53 -77.98 3.15 3.36
N GLU A 54 -78.24 1.86 3.49
CA GLU A 54 -77.26 0.79 3.27
C GLU A 54 -76.75 0.79 1.82
N ARG A 55 -77.63 1.02 0.83
CA ARG A 55 -77.21 1.17 -0.58
C ARG A 55 -76.28 2.35 -0.78
N LYS A 56 -76.59 3.51 -0.19
CA LYS A 56 -75.71 4.70 -0.26
C LYS A 56 -74.37 4.44 0.41
N GLN A 57 -74.36 3.74 1.55
CA GLN A 57 -73.11 3.35 2.22
C GLN A 57 -72.28 2.40 1.36
N MET A 58 -72.91 1.41 0.72
CA MET A 58 -72.23 0.50 -0.19
C MET A 58 -71.66 1.22 -1.42
N GLU A 59 -72.38 2.19 -1.98
CA GLU A 59 -71.89 3.00 -3.10
C GLU A 59 -70.66 3.84 -2.70
N LEU A 60 -70.70 4.50 -1.54
CA LEU A 60 -69.55 5.24 -1.00
C LEU A 60 -68.34 4.33 -0.72
N LEU A 61 -68.58 3.12 -0.19
CA LEU A 61 -67.51 2.14 0.03
C LEU A 61 -66.92 1.65 -1.30
N GLN A 62 -67.76 1.46 -2.31
CA GLN A 62 -67.31 1.08 -3.64
C GLN A 62 -66.45 2.18 -4.26
N GLU A 63 -66.89 3.45 -4.22
CA GLU A 63 -66.11 4.60 -4.70
C GLU A 63 -64.76 4.75 -3.96
N ARG A 64 -64.76 4.59 -2.64
CA ARG A 64 -63.53 4.64 -1.85
C ARG A 64 -62.57 3.50 -2.22
N THR A 65 -63.10 2.31 -2.46
CA THR A 65 -62.30 1.14 -2.83
C THR A 65 -61.73 1.30 -4.25
N THR A 66 -62.52 1.77 -5.21
CA THR A 66 -62.04 2.00 -6.58
C THR A 66 -60.98 3.10 -6.62
N ALA A 67 -61.16 4.18 -5.88
CA ALA A 67 -60.15 5.23 -5.73
C ALA A 67 -58.84 4.68 -5.11
N SER A 68 -58.95 3.89 -4.04
CA SER A 68 -57.80 3.28 -3.39
C SER A 68 -57.05 2.30 -4.31
N VAL A 69 -57.77 1.53 -5.14
CA VAL A 69 -57.15 0.62 -6.12
C VAL A 69 -56.44 1.39 -7.22
N GLN A 70 -57.06 2.47 -7.74
CA GLN A 70 -56.44 3.31 -8.77
C GLN A 70 -55.16 4.00 -8.25
N GLU A 71 -55.14 4.43 -7.00
CA GLU A 71 -53.94 5.03 -6.39
C GLU A 71 -52.84 3.97 -6.21
N ALA A 72 -53.17 2.79 -5.71
CA ALA A 72 -52.22 1.68 -5.61
C ALA A 72 -51.67 1.25 -6.99
N GLU A 73 -52.49 1.29 -8.05
CA GLU A 73 -52.05 1.01 -9.42
C GLU A 73 -51.08 2.08 -9.94
N LYS A 74 -51.33 3.36 -9.66
CA LYS A 74 -50.40 4.45 -9.99
C LYS A 74 -49.06 4.29 -9.28
N ASP A 75 -49.08 3.96 -7.98
CA ASP A 75 -47.87 3.74 -7.20
C ASP A 75 -47.08 2.53 -7.70
N CYS A 76 -47.76 1.44 -8.05
CA CYS A 76 -47.14 0.24 -8.62
C CYS A 76 -46.45 0.56 -9.97
N ASN A 77 -47.14 1.31 -10.85
CA ASN A 77 -46.59 1.73 -12.13
C ASN A 77 -45.40 2.68 -11.96
N ALA A 78 -45.46 3.63 -11.02
CA ALA A 78 -44.36 4.54 -10.71
C ALA A 78 -43.13 3.77 -10.20
N TRP A 79 -43.33 2.80 -9.31
CA TRP A 79 -42.27 1.93 -8.82
C TRP A 79 -41.66 1.07 -9.93
N TYR A 80 -42.48 0.56 -10.85
CA TYR A 80 -42.01 -0.20 -12.01
C TYR A 80 -41.13 0.64 -12.95
N GLU A 81 -41.53 1.88 -13.26
CA GLU A 81 -40.71 2.81 -14.04
C GLU A 81 -39.39 3.14 -13.33
N GLN A 82 -39.42 3.37 -12.01
CA GLN A 82 -38.19 3.57 -11.23
C GLN A 82 -37.25 2.36 -11.31
N CYS A 83 -37.79 1.14 -11.26
CA CYS A 83 -36.99 -0.08 -11.43
C CYS A 83 -36.39 -0.18 -12.83
N GLN A 84 -37.12 0.24 -13.87
CA GLN A 84 -36.58 0.29 -15.22
C GLN A 84 -35.45 1.30 -15.36
N ASP A 85 -35.60 2.50 -14.80
CA ASP A 85 -34.57 3.53 -14.82
C ASP A 85 -33.30 3.05 -14.10
N TYR A 86 -33.46 2.42 -12.93
CA TYR A 86 -32.34 1.80 -12.23
C TYR A 86 -31.63 0.74 -13.08
N LYS A 87 -32.40 -0.11 -13.77
CA LYS A 87 -31.84 -1.11 -14.69
C LYS A 87 -31.07 -0.46 -15.84
N ARG A 88 -31.58 0.62 -16.45
CA ARG A 88 -30.88 1.37 -17.52
C ARG A 88 -29.56 1.96 -17.04
N VAL A 89 -29.54 2.53 -15.83
CA VAL A 89 -28.31 3.06 -15.21
C VAL A 89 -27.30 1.94 -14.96
N LEU A 90 -27.75 0.80 -14.45
CA LEU A 90 -26.88 -0.36 -14.22
C LEU A 90 -26.28 -0.90 -15.54
N ASP A 91 -27.09 -1.00 -16.59
CA ASP A 91 -26.64 -1.44 -17.91
C ASP A 91 -25.62 -0.44 -18.51
N LEU A 92 -25.86 0.86 -18.35
CA LEU A 92 -24.93 1.89 -18.79
C LEU A 92 -23.59 1.79 -18.05
N ASN A 93 -23.62 1.70 -16.72
CA ASN A 93 -22.42 1.53 -15.90
C ASN A 93 -21.65 0.25 -16.26
N THR A 94 -22.36 -0.84 -16.56
CA THR A 94 -21.73 -2.09 -16.99
C THR A 94 -21.01 -1.92 -18.34
N ARG A 95 -21.61 -1.18 -19.28
CA ARG A 95 -21.00 -0.88 -20.59
C ARG A 95 -19.79 0.03 -20.46
N THR A 96 -19.87 1.10 -19.66
CA THR A 96 -18.75 2.02 -19.45
C THR A 96 -17.58 1.30 -18.77
N ASN A 97 -17.85 0.55 -17.69
CA ASN A 97 -16.83 -0.22 -17.01
C ASN A 97 -16.17 -1.25 -17.93
N LYS A 98 -16.94 -1.90 -18.82
CA LYS A 98 -16.39 -2.82 -19.81
C LYS A 98 -15.44 -2.13 -20.79
N ALA A 99 -15.82 -0.95 -21.30
CA ALA A 99 -14.97 -0.17 -22.20
C ALA A 99 -13.67 0.28 -21.51
N ASP A 100 -13.75 0.75 -20.26
CA ASP A 100 -12.58 1.15 -19.47
C ASP A 100 -11.63 -0.03 -19.21
N ILE A 101 -12.17 -1.22 -18.93
CA ILE A 101 -11.39 -2.45 -18.78
C ILE A 101 -10.66 -2.79 -20.09
N GLU A 102 -11.32 -2.67 -21.24
CA GLU A 102 -10.73 -2.94 -22.56
C GLU A 102 -9.60 -1.93 -22.88
N ASP A 103 -9.79 -0.65 -22.59
CA ASP A 103 -8.73 0.37 -22.77
C ASP A 103 -7.52 0.11 -21.87
N LEU A 104 -7.75 -0.14 -20.57
CA LEU A 104 -6.68 -0.49 -19.63
C LEU A 104 -5.92 -1.76 -20.04
N GLN A 105 -6.62 -2.77 -20.57
CA GLN A 105 -5.99 -3.95 -21.14
C GLN A 105 -5.09 -3.60 -22.34
N GLY A 106 -5.54 -2.69 -23.21
CA GLY A 106 -4.75 -2.14 -24.31
C GLY A 106 -3.47 -1.45 -23.83
N GLN A 107 -3.58 -0.58 -22.82
CA GLN A 107 -2.43 0.10 -22.21
C GLN A 107 -1.43 -0.89 -21.60
N VAL A 108 -1.90 -1.90 -20.86
CA VAL A 108 -1.04 -2.95 -20.29
C VAL A 108 -0.32 -3.73 -21.39
N GLN A 109 -0.99 -4.04 -22.50
CA GLN A 109 -0.33 -4.72 -23.64
C GLN A 109 0.74 -3.84 -24.29
N MET A 110 0.50 -2.54 -24.44
CA MET A 110 1.48 -1.59 -24.95
C MET A 110 2.72 -1.52 -24.05
N LEU A 111 2.53 -1.37 -22.74
CA LEU A 111 3.62 -1.34 -21.77
C LEU A 111 4.42 -2.66 -21.76
N LYS A 112 3.74 -3.81 -21.89
CA LYS A 112 4.42 -5.11 -22.04
C LYS A 112 5.31 -5.17 -23.29
N ARG A 113 4.88 -4.59 -24.42
CA ARG A 113 5.72 -4.51 -25.63
C ARG A 113 6.92 -3.59 -25.41
N HIS A 114 6.71 -2.43 -24.77
CA HIS A 114 7.78 -1.50 -24.48
C HIS A 114 8.83 -2.09 -23.53
N ASN A 115 8.40 -2.79 -22.47
CA ASN A 115 9.33 -3.49 -21.57
C ASN A 115 10.17 -4.55 -22.29
N LYS A 116 9.57 -5.35 -23.19
CA LYS A 116 10.33 -6.30 -24.01
C LYS A 116 11.38 -5.62 -24.90
N GLU A 117 11.06 -4.45 -25.43
CA GLU A 117 12.01 -3.68 -26.23
C GLU A 117 13.16 -3.13 -25.36
N LEU A 118 12.86 -2.64 -24.16
CA LEU A 118 13.88 -2.20 -23.19
C LEU A 118 14.78 -3.36 -22.75
N GLU A 119 14.21 -4.55 -22.51
CA GLU A 119 14.98 -5.77 -22.21
C GLU A 119 15.94 -6.11 -23.36
N ARG A 120 15.48 -5.99 -24.61
CA ARG A 120 16.31 -6.20 -25.80
C ARG A 120 17.45 -5.16 -25.89
N HIS A 121 17.15 -3.89 -25.62
CA HIS A 121 18.18 -2.84 -25.57
C HIS A 121 19.21 -3.10 -24.48
N LEU A 122 18.77 -3.48 -23.29
CA LEU A 122 19.66 -3.82 -22.17
C LEU A 122 20.58 -5.00 -22.53
N GLN A 123 20.05 -6.02 -23.18
CA GLN A 123 20.83 -7.16 -23.66
C GLN A 123 21.91 -6.74 -24.67
N ASN A 124 21.56 -5.90 -25.65
CA ASN A 124 22.52 -5.39 -26.63
C ASN A 124 23.64 -4.57 -25.98
N GLU A 125 23.31 -3.72 -25.00
CA GLU A 125 24.32 -2.93 -24.27
C GLU A 125 25.22 -3.82 -23.41
N ASN A 126 24.69 -4.87 -22.78
CA ASN A 126 25.50 -5.84 -22.05
C ASN A 126 26.51 -6.55 -22.96
N GLU A 127 26.09 -6.96 -24.17
CA GLU A 127 26.98 -7.58 -25.17
C GLU A 127 28.07 -6.60 -25.63
N ARG A 128 27.72 -5.32 -25.79
CA ARG A 128 28.68 -4.25 -26.13
C ARG A 128 29.69 -4.03 -24.99
N VAL A 129 29.24 -4.03 -23.73
CA VAL A 129 30.13 -3.94 -22.56
C VAL A 129 31.09 -5.13 -22.52
N GLU A 130 30.60 -6.35 -22.72
CA GLU A 130 31.44 -7.55 -22.75
C GLU A 130 32.52 -7.48 -23.85
N LEU A 131 32.16 -6.97 -25.04
CA LEU A 131 33.11 -6.74 -26.12
C LEU A 131 34.19 -5.72 -25.74
N LEU A 132 33.79 -4.59 -25.12
CA LEU A 132 34.72 -3.56 -24.67
C LEU A 132 35.65 -4.07 -23.55
N GLU A 133 35.16 -4.90 -22.64
CA GLU A 133 35.99 -5.56 -21.62
C GLU A 133 37.03 -6.49 -22.25
N LYS A 134 36.65 -7.28 -23.26
CA LYS A 134 37.58 -8.11 -24.04
C LYS A 134 38.63 -7.26 -24.75
N GLN A 135 38.25 -6.12 -25.32
CA GLN A 135 39.20 -5.19 -25.95
C GLN A 135 40.15 -4.57 -24.92
N ALA A 136 39.64 -4.12 -23.77
CA ALA A 136 40.45 -3.55 -22.69
C ALA A 136 41.47 -4.56 -22.15
N THR A 137 41.06 -5.81 -21.92
CA THR A 137 41.99 -6.87 -21.46
C THR A 137 43.08 -7.17 -22.49
N ASN A 138 42.77 -7.13 -23.80
CA ASN A 138 43.78 -7.27 -24.85
C ASN A 138 44.75 -6.09 -24.90
N LEU A 139 44.28 -4.85 -24.76
CA LEU A 139 45.14 -3.66 -24.69
C LEU A 139 46.05 -3.69 -23.46
N VAL A 140 45.55 -4.14 -22.30
CA VAL A 140 46.37 -4.34 -21.10
C VAL A 140 47.48 -5.35 -21.37
N ARG A 141 47.16 -6.49 -22.01
CA ARG A 141 48.17 -7.49 -22.40
C ARG A 141 49.22 -6.92 -23.36
N GLN A 142 48.80 -6.13 -24.35
CA GLN A 142 49.71 -5.48 -25.30
C GLN A 142 50.64 -4.48 -24.58
N ARG A 143 50.08 -3.63 -23.71
CA ARG A 143 50.85 -2.71 -22.87
C ARG A 143 51.88 -3.44 -22.03
N ASP A 144 51.48 -4.56 -21.40
CA ASP A 144 52.38 -5.33 -20.54
C ASP A 144 53.51 -5.99 -21.34
N ARG A 145 53.27 -6.46 -22.57
CA ARG A 145 54.32 -6.94 -23.49
C ARG A 145 55.29 -5.82 -23.87
N ALA A 146 54.78 -4.67 -24.31
CA ALA A 146 55.61 -3.53 -24.66
C ALA A 146 56.46 -3.05 -23.47
N ARG A 147 55.88 -3.08 -22.25
CA ARG A 147 56.62 -2.79 -21.02
C ARG A 147 57.77 -3.79 -20.79
N GLN A 148 57.52 -5.09 -20.98
CA GLN A 148 58.56 -6.12 -20.83
C GLN A 148 59.69 -5.92 -21.85
N GLU A 149 59.36 -5.60 -23.10
CA GLU A 149 60.34 -5.29 -24.15
C GLU A 149 61.17 -4.04 -23.77
N CYS A 150 60.53 -2.96 -23.29
CA CYS A 150 61.26 -1.78 -22.81
C CYS A 150 62.20 -2.11 -21.65
N GLU A 151 61.75 -2.93 -20.68
CA GLU A 151 62.60 -3.36 -19.56
C GLU A 151 63.78 -4.22 -20.04
N GLU A 152 63.59 -5.05 -21.07
CA GLU A 152 64.67 -5.83 -21.68
C GLU A 152 65.70 -4.94 -22.40
N TRP A 153 65.24 -4.03 -23.25
CA TRP A 153 66.11 -3.05 -23.92
C TRP A 153 66.89 -2.20 -22.91
N GLN A 154 66.25 -1.79 -21.82
CA GLN A 154 66.91 -1.04 -20.76
C GLN A 154 68.04 -1.87 -20.11
N ARG A 155 67.85 -3.18 -19.90
CA ARG A 155 68.93 -4.07 -19.42
C ARG A 155 70.06 -4.19 -20.43
N GLN A 156 69.74 -4.38 -21.71
CA GLN A 156 70.76 -4.47 -22.76
C GLN A 156 71.59 -3.19 -22.87
N PHE A 157 70.93 -2.03 -22.78
CA PHE A 157 71.60 -0.73 -22.79
C PHE A 157 72.57 -0.58 -21.60
N LEU A 158 72.17 -0.98 -20.39
CA LEU A 158 73.06 -0.96 -19.21
C LEU A 158 74.30 -1.85 -19.38
N VAL A 159 74.16 -3.01 -20.04
CA VAL A 159 75.29 -3.89 -20.37
C VAL A 159 76.24 -3.22 -21.35
N VAL A 160 75.71 -2.59 -22.41
CA VAL A 160 76.51 -1.85 -23.40
C VAL A 160 77.21 -0.66 -22.75
N GLU A 161 76.50 0.11 -21.92
CA GLU A 161 77.04 1.25 -21.17
C GLU A 161 78.21 0.81 -20.28
N SER A 162 78.06 -0.31 -19.55
CA SER A 162 79.13 -0.87 -18.71
C SER A 162 80.33 -1.31 -19.54
N ARG A 163 80.11 -1.91 -20.72
CA ARG A 163 81.17 -2.30 -21.65
C ARG A 163 81.92 -1.09 -22.22
N CYS A 164 81.22 -0.01 -22.56
CA CYS A 164 81.85 1.24 -22.98
C CYS A 164 82.74 1.83 -21.88
N LYS A 165 82.26 1.85 -20.62
CA LYS A 165 83.05 2.31 -19.47
C LYS A 165 84.32 1.47 -19.26
N LEU A 166 84.24 0.15 -19.42
CA LEU A 166 85.42 -0.73 -19.34
C LEU A 166 86.44 -0.40 -20.44
N LEU A 167 86.00 -0.24 -21.69
CA LEU A 167 86.87 0.15 -22.81
C LEU A 167 87.51 1.52 -22.60
N GLU A 168 86.77 2.50 -22.04
CA GLU A 168 87.33 3.81 -21.67
C GLU A 168 88.44 3.69 -20.62
N ILE A 169 88.26 2.83 -19.61
CA ILE A 169 89.29 2.54 -18.60
C ILE A 169 90.51 1.92 -19.28
N GLU A 170 90.34 0.90 -20.12
CA GLU A 170 91.44 0.25 -20.85
C GLU A 170 92.22 1.23 -21.72
N VAL A 171 91.53 2.10 -22.46
CA VAL A 171 92.16 3.15 -23.27
C VAL A 171 92.95 4.13 -22.38
N ASN A 172 92.39 4.53 -21.24
CA ASN A 172 93.07 5.41 -20.30
C ASN A 172 94.30 4.73 -19.66
N GLU A 173 94.21 3.44 -19.34
CA GLU A 173 95.36 2.65 -18.87
C GLU A 173 96.44 2.50 -19.95
N ALA A 174 96.06 2.26 -21.20
CA ALA A 174 97.00 2.21 -22.32
C ALA A 174 97.70 3.56 -22.51
N LYS A 175 96.97 4.68 -22.43
CA LYS A 175 97.52 6.05 -22.44
C LYS A 175 98.46 6.31 -21.26
N ARG A 176 98.13 5.82 -20.06
CA ARG A 176 99.03 5.89 -18.91
C ARG A 176 100.31 5.11 -19.17
N LYS A 177 100.24 3.87 -19.66
CA LYS A 177 101.40 3.02 -20.00
C LYS A 177 102.27 3.58 -21.12
N THR A 178 101.71 4.31 -22.09
CA THR A 178 102.48 5.03 -23.11
C THR A 178 103.04 6.37 -22.58
N GLY A 179 102.35 7.03 -21.64
CA GLY A 179 102.85 8.20 -20.92
C GLY A 179 103.96 7.91 -19.89
N THR A 180 103.95 6.73 -19.25
CA THR A 180 105.03 6.30 -18.32
C THR A 180 106.29 5.86 -19.06
N LYS A 181 106.21 5.51 -20.35
CA LYS A 181 107.41 5.30 -21.19
C LYS A 181 108.10 6.60 -21.64
N ALA A 182 107.49 7.76 -21.39
CA ALA A 182 108.07 9.08 -21.69
C ALA A 182 108.51 9.86 -20.44
N LYS A 183 108.29 9.33 -19.24
CA LYS A 183 108.64 10.01 -17.99
C LYS A 183 108.92 8.99 -16.88
N ASP A 184 109.99 8.22 -17.08
CA ASP A 184 110.80 7.57 -16.05
C ASP A 184 112.16 7.19 -16.68
N ASN A 185 112.93 8.23 -17.01
CA ASN A 185 114.38 8.25 -16.80
C ASN A 185 114.58 9.12 -15.55
N ALA A 186 114.51 8.52 -14.36
CA ALA A 186 115.24 8.91 -13.14
C ALA A 186 114.68 8.18 -11.91
N ASP A 187 115.57 7.39 -11.28
CA ASP A 187 115.54 6.88 -9.90
C ASP A 187 114.42 5.89 -9.52
N GLY A 188 114.67 4.72 -8.96
CA GLY A 188 115.85 4.21 -8.29
C GLY A 188 115.43 3.34 -7.10
N ALA A 189 115.56 2.02 -7.27
CA ALA A 189 115.90 1.01 -6.26
C ALA A 189 114.92 0.56 -5.14
N GLN A 190 114.93 -0.78 -4.95
CA GLN A 190 114.75 -1.57 -3.72
C GLN A 190 113.34 -1.91 -3.19
N LYS A 191 112.86 -3.13 -3.48
CA LYS A 191 112.95 -4.35 -2.62
C LYS A 191 111.97 -5.40 -3.16
N PRO A 192 112.43 -6.61 -3.49
CA PRO A 192 111.55 -7.70 -3.89
C PRO A 192 110.98 -8.39 -2.65
N ASP A 193 109.95 -9.18 -2.91
CA ASP A 193 109.54 -10.37 -2.17
C ASP A 193 108.19 -10.27 -1.41
N ARG A 194 107.33 -11.26 -1.67
CA ARG A 194 105.94 -11.50 -1.20
C ARG A 194 104.75 -10.78 -1.88
N ARG A 195 104.77 -10.53 -3.21
CA ARG A 195 103.61 -9.95 -3.93
C ARG A 195 102.74 -10.92 -4.74
N SER A 196 103.22 -12.11 -5.09
CA SER A 196 102.44 -13.06 -5.91
C SER A 196 101.31 -13.75 -5.14
N GLU A 197 101.43 -13.94 -3.83
CA GLU A 197 100.34 -14.47 -3.00
C GLU A 197 99.28 -13.41 -2.63
N VAL A 198 99.68 -12.13 -2.54
CA VAL A 198 98.78 -11.00 -2.24
C VAL A 198 97.99 -10.55 -3.48
N GLU A 199 98.55 -10.64 -4.69
CA GLU A 199 97.81 -10.36 -5.93
C GLU A 199 96.85 -11.48 -6.31
N GLU A 200 97.21 -12.75 -6.11
CA GLU A 200 96.24 -13.85 -6.21
C GLU A 200 95.18 -13.77 -5.11
N SER A 201 95.55 -13.38 -3.89
CA SER A 201 94.58 -13.09 -2.83
C SER A 201 93.69 -11.90 -3.17
N ALA A 202 94.17 -10.85 -3.83
CA ALA A 202 93.40 -9.66 -4.20
C ALA A 202 92.54 -9.87 -5.45
N ARG A 203 92.92 -10.79 -6.36
CA ARG A 203 92.05 -11.31 -7.42
C ARG A 203 90.94 -12.18 -6.84
N LYS A 204 91.30 -13.13 -5.95
CA LYS A 204 90.30 -13.95 -5.23
C LYS A 204 89.36 -13.09 -4.36
N MET A 205 89.84 -12.03 -3.73
CA MET A 205 89.00 -11.11 -2.95
C MET A 205 88.03 -10.32 -3.83
N ARG A 206 88.43 -9.96 -5.05
CA ARG A 206 87.56 -9.30 -6.03
C ARG A 206 86.52 -10.23 -6.62
N GLU A 207 86.90 -11.46 -6.97
CA GLU A 207 85.95 -12.49 -7.40
C GLU A 207 84.95 -12.81 -6.28
N LEU A 208 85.41 -12.93 -5.02
CA LEU A 208 84.54 -13.12 -3.86
C LEU A 208 83.58 -11.93 -3.66
N LEU A 209 84.04 -10.68 -3.81
CA LEU A 209 83.19 -9.49 -3.69
C LEU A 209 82.17 -9.34 -4.84
N GLU A 210 82.55 -9.70 -6.07
CA GLU A 210 81.63 -9.70 -7.22
C GLU A 210 80.59 -10.82 -7.11
N GLU A 211 81.01 -12.00 -6.65
CA GLU A 211 80.10 -13.12 -6.37
C GLU A 211 79.16 -12.80 -5.20
N GLU A 212 79.67 -12.16 -4.15
CA GLU A 212 78.87 -11.66 -3.02
C GLU A 212 77.89 -10.56 -3.45
N GLN A 213 78.29 -9.64 -4.34
CA GLN A 213 77.38 -8.65 -4.94
C GLN A 213 76.31 -9.31 -5.81
N ARG A 214 76.66 -10.35 -6.59
CA ARG A 214 75.71 -11.10 -7.42
C ARG A 214 74.66 -11.79 -6.55
N LEU A 215 75.12 -12.51 -5.52
CA LEU A 215 74.25 -13.16 -4.53
C LEU A 215 73.39 -12.14 -3.78
N ALA A 216 73.94 -10.99 -3.38
CA ALA A 216 73.17 -9.92 -2.73
C ALA A 216 72.10 -9.31 -3.66
N SER A 217 72.39 -9.19 -4.96
CA SER A 217 71.44 -8.69 -5.95
C SER A 217 70.30 -9.68 -6.23
N GLU A 218 70.60 -10.98 -6.27
CA GLU A 218 69.61 -12.06 -6.40
C GLU A 218 68.76 -12.19 -5.14
N GLU A 219 69.35 -12.13 -3.96
CA GLU A 219 68.65 -12.13 -2.67
C GLU A 219 67.70 -10.91 -2.59
N LYS A 220 68.13 -9.73 -3.01
CA LYS A 220 67.30 -8.51 -3.06
C LYS A 220 66.16 -8.64 -4.07
N ARG A 221 66.39 -9.29 -5.22
CA ARG A 221 65.35 -9.54 -6.23
C ARG A 221 64.33 -10.57 -5.73
N ARG A 222 64.78 -11.63 -5.06
CA ARG A 222 63.93 -12.64 -4.42
C ARG A 222 63.06 -12.01 -3.34
N ARG A 223 63.63 -11.20 -2.45
CA ARG A 223 62.89 -10.47 -1.40
C ARG A 223 61.84 -9.53 -1.99
N LYS A 224 62.17 -8.77 -3.05
CA LYS A 224 61.19 -7.90 -3.73
C LYS A 224 60.06 -8.68 -4.38
N GLN A 225 60.34 -9.83 -5.00
CA GLN A 225 59.32 -10.68 -5.60
C GLN A 225 58.42 -11.31 -4.55
N GLU A 226 58.99 -11.78 -3.44
CA GLU A 226 58.23 -12.34 -2.32
C GLU A 226 57.36 -11.29 -1.63
N GLU A 227 57.88 -10.08 -1.42
CA GLU A 227 57.13 -8.96 -0.84
C GLU A 227 56.00 -8.49 -1.77
N ALA A 228 56.27 -8.40 -3.08
CA ALA A 228 55.24 -8.08 -4.08
C ALA A 228 54.16 -9.17 -4.16
N ALA A 229 54.54 -10.45 -4.11
CA ALA A 229 53.61 -11.57 -4.08
C ALA A 229 52.78 -11.57 -2.79
N ARG A 230 53.38 -11.28 -1.63
CA ARG A 230 52.67 -11.15 -0.36
C ARG A 230 51.69 -9.98 -0.38
N LYS A 231 52.10 -8.83 -0.92
CA LYS A 231 51.24 -7.65 -1.05
C LYS A 231 50.06 -7.91 -2.00
N ALA A 232 50.30 -8.57 -3.13
CA ALA A 232 49.26 -8.96 -4.07
C ALA A 232 48.24 -9.93 -3.44
N ARG A 233 48.71 -10.94 -2.67
CA ARG A 233 47.83 -11.85 -1.93
C ARG A 233 46.97 -11.13 -0.90
N ASN A 234 47.57 -10.26 -0.09
CA ASN A 234 46.83 -9.48 0.90
C ASN A 234 45.79 -8.57 0.24
N GLU A 235 46.14 -7.90 -0.87
CA GLU A 235 45.20 -7.02 -1.59
C GLU A 235 44.04 -7.81 -2.21
N THR A 236 44.28 -9.02 -2.73
CA THR A 236 43.20 -9.88 -3.22
C THR A 236 42.29 -10.37 -2.10
N GLU A 237 42.84 -10.77 -0.95
CA GLU A 237 42.04 -11.19 0.21
C GLU A 237 41.21 -10.04 0.78
N GLU A 238 41.77 -8.83 0.86
CA GLU A 238 41.05 -7.65 1.35
C GLU A 238 39.90 -7.26 0.42
N LYS A 239 40.12 -7.28 -0.90
CA LYS A 239 39.06 -7.05 -1.90
C LYS A 239 37.98 -8.11 -1.82
N GLU A 240 38.34 -9.38 -1.60
CA GLU A 240 37.36 -10.45 -1.44
C GLU A 240 36.54 -10.29 -0.15
N ARG A 241 37.18 -9.95 0.97
CA ARG A 241 36.51 -9.66 2.24
C ARG A 241 35.56 -8.46 2.11
N ALA A 242 35.99 -7.39 1.46
CA ALA A 242 35.16 -6.21 1.20
C ALA A 242 33.95 -6.56 0.33
N ARG A 243 34.14 -7.33 -0.75
CA ARG A 243 33.06 -7.79 -1.62
C ARG A 243 32.09 -8.72 -0.90
N LYS A 244 32.58 -9.62 -0.05
CA LYS A 244 31.75 -10.51 0.77
C LYS A 244 30.94 -9.72 1.80
N ALA A 245 31.56 -8.76 2.49
CA ALA A 245 30.87 -7.89 3.45
C ALA A 245 29.81 -7.00 2.78
N GLN A 246 30.08 -6.51 1.57
CA GLN A 246 29.09 -5.75 0.79
C GLN A 246 27.90 -6.62 0.39
N ARG A 247 28.16 -7.83 -0.15
CA ARG A 247 27.10 -8.80 -0.49
C ARG A 247 26.25 -9.16 0.72
N GLU A 248 26.88 -9.40 1.88
CA GLU A 248 26.17 -9.71 3.12
C GLU A 248 25.30 -8.53 3.60
N LYS A 249 25.77 -7.28 3.44
CA LYS A 249 24.96 -6.09 3.76
C LYS A 249 23.77 -5.93 2.81
N GLU A 250 23.98 -6.11 1.50
CA GLU A 250 22.92 -6.03 0.49
C GLU A 250 21.88 -7.15 0.68
N GLU A 251 22.32 -8.36 1.00
CA GLU A 251 21.44 -9.49 1.29
C GLU A 251 20.64 -9.28 2.58
N LYS A 252 21.28 -8.78 3.64
CA LYS A 252 20.58 -8.41 4.90
C LYS A 252 19.55 -7.31 4.68
N GLU A 253 19.88 -6.28 3.90
CA GLU A 253 18.94 -5.19 3.59
C GLU A 253 17.79 -5.68 2.72
N ARG A 254 18.05 -6.54 1.72
CA ARG A 254 17.00 -7.17 0.91
C ARG A 254 16.07 -8.02 1.77
N ALA A 255 16.63 -8.89 2.62
CA ALA A 255 15.86 -9.72 3.53
C ALA A 255 15.02 -8.87 4.50
N ARG A 256 15.58 -7.75 4.99
CA ARG A 256 14.86 -6.78 5.83
C ARG A 256 13.69 -6.12 5.08
N GLN A 257 13.89 -5.72 3.83
CA GLN A 257 12.84 -5.14 2.98
C GLN A 257 11.74 -6.15 2.67
N GLU A 258 12.09 -7.39 2.33
CA GLU A 258 11.13 -8.48 2.09
C GLU A 258 10.34 -8.82 3.35
N ALA A 259 11.00 -8.89 4.50
CA ALA A 259 10.35 -9.10 5.79
C ALA A 259 9.37 -7.96 6.11
N TRP A 260 9.75 -6.71 5.85
CA TRP A 260 8.87 -5.55 6.04
C TRP A 260 7.68 -5.56 5.09
N LYS A 261 7.88 -5.86 3.80
CA LYS A 261 6.78 -5.99 2.82
C LYS A 261 5.77 -7.04 3.26
N LYS A 262 6.27 -8.23 3.61
CA LYS A 262 5.42 -9.33 4.13
C LYS A 262 4.68 -8.93 5.40
N ALA A 263 5.35 -8.27 6.35
CA ALA A 263 4.71 -7.77 7.56
C ALA A 263 3.63 -6.71 7.25
N THR A 264 3.86 -5.85 6.25
CA THR A 264 2.91 -4.83 5.80
C THR A 264 1.67 -5.46 5.17
N GLU A 265 1.85 -6.45 4.30
CA GLU A 265 0.76 -7.20 3.67
C GLU A 265 -0.11 -7.93 4.71
N LEU A 266 0.53 -8.66 5.63
CA LEU A 266 -0.16 -9.36 6.72
C LEU A 266 -0.94 -8.39 7.62
N GLU A 267 -0.35 -7.23 7.90
CA GLU A 267 -1.01 -6.20 8.69
C GLU A 267 -2.21 -5.59 7.96
N GLN A 268 -2.06 -5.32 6.66
CA GLN A 268 -3.15 -4.82 5.83
C GLN A 268 -4.29 -5.84 5.74
N GLU A 269 -3.97 -7.12 5.56
CA GLU A 269 -4.96 -8.20 5.56
C GLU A 269 -5.69 -8.29 6.91
N ARG A 270 -4.98 -8.15 8.04
CA ARG A 270 -5.62 -8.12 9.36
C ARG A 270 -6.60 -6.94 9.49
N CYS A 271 -6.18 -5.75 9.06
CA CYS A 271 -7.04 -4.56 9.06
C CYS A 271 -8.27 -4.77 8.18
N ASN A 272 -8.09 -5.33 6.97
CA ASN A 272 -9.19 -5.64 6.06
C ASN A 272 -10.15 -6.65 6.70
N LYS A 273 -9.65 -7.72 7.31
CA LYS A 273 -10.45 -8.74 7.99
C LYS A 273 -11.22 -8.18 9.19
N ARG A 274 -10.61 -7.28 9.97
CA ARG A 274 -11.28 -6.56 11.07
C ARG A 274 -12.42 -5.72 10.51
N ASP A 275 -12.13 -4.90 9.50
CA ASP A 275 -13.12 -3.98 8.93
C ASP A 275 -14.25 -4.76 8.23
N SER A 276 -13.98 -5.89 7.57
CA SER A 276 -15.00 -6.78 7.00
C SER A 276 -15.95 -7.37 8.06
N ARG A 277 -15.49 -7.61 9.29
CA ARG A 277 -16.36 -8.10 10.37
C ARG A 277 -17.36 -7.06 10.83
N LEU A 278 -16.98 -5.78 10.84
CA LEU A 278 -17.86 -4.67 11.16
C LEU A 278 -18.98 -4.47 10.13
N HIS A 279 -18.79 -4.95 8.89
CA HIS A 279 -19.79 -4.80 7.83
C HIS A 279 -20.90 -5.85 7.84
N GLY A 280 -20.68 -7.00 8.49
CA GLY A 280 -21.51 -8.19 8.26
C GLY A 280 -21.53 -8.60 6.78
N SER A 281 -22.37 -9.60 6.44
CA SER A 281 -22.44 -10.18 5.09
C SER A 281 -23.17 -9.33 4.04
N GLY A 282 -23.56 -8.08 4.35
CA GLY A 282 -24.30 -7.24 3.41
C GLY A 282 -24.67 -5.83 3.89
N GLY A 283 -24.07 -5.33 4.98
CA GLY A 283 -24.39 -4.02 5.52
C GLY A 283 -23.77 -2.88 4.71
N PHE A 284 -24.55 -1.84 4.43
CA PHE A 284 -24.04 -0.55 3.98
C PHE A 284 -23.19 0.09 5.09
N TRP A 285 -22.17 0.84 4.71
CA TRP A 285 -21.39 1.60 5.68
C TRP A 285 -22.19 2.79 6.20
N THR A 286 -22.37 2.88 7.52
CA THR A 286 -23.11 3.95 8.19
C THR A 286 -22.20 4.76 9.11
N ASP A 287 -22.64 5.96 9.49
CA ASP A 287 -21.92 6.81 10.46
C ASP A 287 -21.73 6.12 11.82
N GLU A 288 -22.68 5.27 12.23
CA GLU A 288 -22.59 4.45 13.43
C GLU A 288 -21.45 3.42 13.34
N LEU A 289 -21.33 2.71 12.22
CA LEU A 289 -20.22 1.78 11.97
C LEU A 289 -18.87 2.51 11.87
N ALA A 290 -18.86 3.73 11.34
CA ALA A 290 -17.67 4.57 11.31
C ALA A 290 -17.18 4.92 12.72
N LEU A 291 -18.11 5.29 13.61
CA LEU A 291 -17.82 5.54 15.01
C LEU A 291 -17.34 4.27 15.74
N GLU A 292 -18.02 3.13 15.55
CA GLU A 292 -17.62 1.85 16.15
C GLU A 292 -16.20 1.47 15.74
N ARG A 293 -15.89 1.56 14.44
CA ARG A 293 -14.54 1.36 13.92
C ARG A 293 -13.57 2.34 14.56
N PHE A 294 -13.87 3.63 14.57
CA PHE A 294 -12.99 4.65 15.12
C PHE A 294 -12.59 4.35 16.57
N LEU A 295 -13.55 3.97 17.42
CA LEU A 295 -13.32 3.63 18.82
C LEU A 295 -12.44 2.37 18.94
N LEU A 296 -12.80 1.31 18.21
CA LEU A 296 -12.04 0.06 18.20
C LEU A 296 -10.58 0.27 17.76
N VAL A 297 -10.37 0.98 16.66
CA VAL A 297 -9.04 1.24 16.11
C VAL A 297 -8.23 2.19 16.99
N SER A 298 -8.88 3.13 17.69
CA SER A 298 -8.22 4.03 18.63
C SER A 298 -7.59 3.27 19.79
N ASP A 299 -8.32 2.33 20.36
CA ASP A 299 -7.81 1.48 21.45
C ASP A 299 -6.63 0.62 20.99
N GLU A 300 -6.71 0.03 19.80
CA GLU A 300 -5.60 -0.73 19.21
C GLU A 300 -4.37 0.18 19.03
N PHE A 301 -4.54 1.31 18.33
CA PHE A 301 -3.48 2.22 17.93
C PHE A 301 -2.70 2.79 19.12
N GLU A 302 -3.35 3.07 20.24
CA GLU A 302 -2.68 3.54 21.45
C GLU A 302 -1.83 2.45 22.13
N ARG A 303 -2.24 1.18 22.06
CA ARG A 303 -1.53 0.06 22.71
C ARG A 303 -0.34 -0.46 21.91
N ILE A 304 -0.39 -0.34 20.60
CA ILE A 304 0.61 -0.93 19.70
C ILE A 304 1.94 -0.17 19.75
N LYS A 305 3.05 -0.90 19.81
CA LYS A 305 4.39 -0.37 19.51
C LYS A 305 4.71 -0.70 18.05
N PHE A 306 4.77 0.34 17.21
CA PHE A 306 5.10 0.20 15.81
C PHE A 306 6.58 -0.13 15.63
N SER A 307 6.87 -1.03 14.69
CA SER A 307 8.23 -1.48 14.36
C SER A 307 8.24 -2.03 12.94
N GLU A 308 9.40 -2.41 12.40
CA GLU A 308 9.46 -3.05 11.07
C GLU A 308 8.69 -4.37 10.99
N SER A 309 8.57 -5.09 12.11
CA SER A 309 7.78 -6.33 12.20
C SER A 309 6.27 -6.09 12.32
N LYS A 310 5.88 -4.86 12.69
CA LYS A 310 4.49 -4.41 12.88
C LYS A 310 4.37 -3.01 12.29
N PRO A 311 4.46 -2.89 10.96
CA PRO A 311 4.48 -1.60 10.29
C PRO A 311 3.14 -0.89 10.46
N LEU A 312 3.19 0.44 10.43
CA LEU A 312 2.00 1.27 10.39
C LEU A 312 1.37 1.20 8.98
N THR A 313 0.12 0.75 8.90
CA THR A 313 -0.69 0.79 7.67
C THR A 313 -1.81 1.83 7.81
N SER A 314 -2.32 2.34 6.68
CA SER A 314 -3.40 3.35 6.68
C SER A 314 -4.63 2.86 7.43
N GLY A 315 -4.98 1.58 7.30
CA GLY A 315 -6.12 0.97 8.00
C GLY A 315 -5.95 0.86 9.52
N ARG A 316 -4.75 1.07 10.05
CA ARG A 316 -4.45 0.98 11.49
C ARG A 316 -4.62 2.31 12.22
N ILE A 317 -4.74 3.40 11.49
CA ILE A 317 -4.98 4.72 12.06
C ILE A 317 -6.49 4.92 12.20
N PRO A 318 -6.98 5.37 13.36
CA PRO A 318 -8.39 5.62 13.58
C PRO A 318 -8.79 6.95 12.95
N TRP A 319 -8.91 6.99 11.63
CA TRP A 319 -9.34 8.20 10.93
C TRP A 319 -10.78 8.58 11.34
N PRO A 320 -11.01 9.78 11.88
CA PRO A 320 -12.33 10.22 12.32
C PRO A 320 -13.15 10.73 11.13
N ILE A 321 -13.60 9.83 10.26
CA ILE A 321 -14.39 10.17 9.07
C ILE A 321 -15.60 9.24 8.92
N CYS A 322 -16.71 9.76 8.42
CA CYS A 322 -17.92 8.96 8.16
C CYS A 322 -17.86 8.14 6.87
N ASN A 323 -17.11 8.60 5.85
CA ASN A 323 -17.08 7.92 4.55
C ASN A 323 -16.17 6.70 4.57
N LYS A 324 -16.72 5.50 4.32
CA LYS A 324 -15.90 4.36 3.91
C LYS A 324 -15.63 4.42 2.43
N ARG A 325 -14.41 4.85 2.12
CA ARG A 325 -13.77 4.40 0.90
C ARG A 325 -13.12 3.06 1.24
N ALA A 326 -13.46 2.01 0.48
CA ALA A 326 -12.88 0.66 0.66
C ALA A 326 -11.34 0.69 0.70
N TYR A 327 -10.75 1.76 0.15
CA TYR A 327 -9.35 2.12 0.23
C TYR A 327 -9.24 3.62 0.51
N LEU A 328 -9.40 4.05 1.76
CA LEU A 328 -9.12 5.44 2.13
C LEU A 328 -7.63 5.72 1.93
N SER A 329 -7.31 6.45 0.87
CA SER A 329 -5.97 7.00 0.68
C SER A 329 -5.78 8.15 1.68
N PRO A 330 -4.68 8.19 2.46
CA PRO A 330 -4.47 9.27 3.44
C PRO A 330 -4.54 10.68 2.82
N GLY A 331 -4.19 10.82 1.54
CA GLY A 331 -4.27 12.09 0.82
C GLY A 331 -5.69 12.66 0.68
N GLU A 332 -6.70 11.79 0.70
CA GLU A 332 -8.12 12.13 0.53
C GLU A 332 -8.79 12.61 1.81
N ILE A 333 -8.09 12.58 2.95
CA ILE A 333 -8.65 13.05 4.21
C ILE A 333 -8.74 14.58 4.16
N HIS A 334 -9.97 15.08 4.28
CA HIS A 334 -10.27 16.50 4.30
C HIS A 334 -10.79 16.96 5.66
N TRP A 335 -10.54 18.23 5.98
CA TRP A 335 -10.99 18.88 7.20
C TRP A 335 -12.50 18.71 7.44
N LYS A 336 -13.30 18.97 6.41
CA LYS A 336 -14.77 18.89 6.47
C LYS A 336 -15.29 17.51 6.89
N GLU A 337 -14.60 16.44 6.52
CA GLU A 337 -15.00 15.07 6.86
C GLU A 337 -14.82 14.79 8.36
N VAL A 338 -13.75 15.33 8.95
CA VAL A 338 -13.49 15.25 10.39
C VAL A 338 -14.56 16.03 11.18
N GLU A 339 -14.89 17.25 10.74
CA GLU A 339 -15.94 18.04 11.36
C GLU A 339 -17.32 17.38 11.24
N THR A 340 -17.61 16.76 10.10
CA THR A 340 -18.87 16.03 9.86
C THR A 340 -18.97 14.85 10.83
N PHE A 341 -17.89 14.08 10.99
CA PHE A 341 -17.83 12.96 11.93
C PHE A 341 -18.08 13.41 13.37
N PHE A 342 -17.43 14.48 13.83
CA PHE A 342 -17.65 14.99 15.19
C PHE A 342 -19.01 15.67 15.36
N SER A 343 -19.58 16.25 14.31
CA SER A 343 -20.95 16.79 14.34
C SER A 343 -21.99 15.68 14.56
N TYR A 344 -21.81 14.53 13.90
CA TYR A 344 -22.63 13.34 14.12
C TYR A 344 -22.51 12.83 15.57
N ILE A 345 -21.29 12.65 16.08
CA ILE A 345 -21.05 12.18 17.46
C ILE A 345 -21.67 13.13 18.48
N ARG A 346 -21.62 14.44 18.25
CA ARG A 346 -22.20 15.43 19.15
C ARG A 346 -23.72 15.26 19.32
N GLY A 347 -24.41 14.76 18.30
CA GLY A 347 -25.84 14.42 18.39
C GLY A 347 -26.13 13.13 19.15
N MET A 348 -25.15 12.21 19.20
CA MET A 348 -25.31 10.87 19.79
C MET A 348 -24.86 10.79 21.25
N TYR A 349 -23.84 11.57 21.66
CA TYR A 349 -23.23 11.47 22.99
C TYR A 349 -23.64 12.62 23.92
N PRO A 350 -23.79 12.36 25.23
CA PRO A 350 -23.82 13.42 26.23
C PRO A 350 -22.59 14.32 26.14
N VAL A 351 -22.76 15.61 26.43
CA VAL A 351 -21.70 16.64 26.30
C VAL A 351 -20.40 16.24 27.02
N LEU A 352 -20.49 15.63 28.20
CA LEU A 352 -19.32 15.17 28.95
C LEU A 352 -18.51 14.10 28.19
N GLU A 353 -19.20 13.11 27.61
CA GLU A 353 -18.55 12.01 26.88
C GLU A 353 -18.01 12.48 25.52
N TYR A 354 -18.75 13.36 24.84
CA TYR A 354 -18.25 14.04 23.64
C TYR A 354 -16.94 14.80 23.93
N ASN A 355 -16.91 15.58 25.01
CA ASN A 355 -15.71 16.34 25.40
C ASN A 355 -14.51 15.43 25.67
N LYS A 356 -14.71 14.31 26.39
CA LYS A 356 -13.66 13.32 26.63
C LYS A 356 -13.14 12.71 25.32
N LEU A 357 -14.03 12.38 24.38
CA LEU A 357 -13.66 11.80 23.10
C LEU A 357 -12.87 12.79 22.23
N VAL A 358 -13.30 14.06 22.17
CA VAL A 358 -12.57 15.13 21.47
C VAL A 358 -11.17 15.32 22.06
N GLU A 359 -11.05 15.38 23.39
CA GLU A 359 -9.76 15.52 24.06
C GLU A 359 -8.84 14.30 23.85
N ARG A 360 -9.39 13.09 23.87
CA ARG A 360 -8.65 11.87 23.54
C ARG A 360 -8.14 11.92 22.10
N THR A 361 -9.00 12.28 21.16
CA THR A 361 -8.68 12.32 19.72
C THR A 361 -7.68 13.41 19.40
N HIS A 362 -7.82 14.60 19.98
CA HIS A 362 -6.86 15.70 19.83
C HIS A 362 -5.46 15.27 20.30
N ARG A 363 -5.35 14.62 21.47
CA ARG A 363 -4.08 14.06 21.94
C ARG A 363 -3.57 12.94 21.04
N LEU A 364 -4.46 12.11 20.48
CA LEU A 364 -4.09 10.99 19.61
C LEU A 364 -3.40 11.43 18.31
N PHE A 365 -3.89 12.52 17.72
CA PHE A 365 -3.39 13.08 16.47
C PHE A 365 -2.38 14.22 16.65
N HIS A 366 -1.95 14.50 17.89
CA HIS A 366 -0.95 15.53 18.13
C HIS A 366 0.39 15.19 17.43
N PRO A 367 0.98 16.11 16.63
CA PRO A 367 2.24 15.86 15.91
C PRO A 367 3.36 15.37 16.83
N ASP A 368 3.56 16.04 17.97
CA ASP A 368 4.60 15.64 18.95
C ASP A 368 4.38 14.22 19.52
N ARG A 369 3.13 13.77 19.65
CA ARG A 369 2.84 12.41 20.13
C ARG A 369 3.22 11.37 19.06
N TRP A 370 2.98 11.67 17.79
CA TRP A 370 3.39 10.81 16.68
C TRP A 370 4.91 10.73 16.57
N GLN A 371 5.59 11.88 16.68
CA GLN A 371 7.05 11.98 16.65
C GLN A 371 7.71 11.26 17.83
N SER A 372 7.27 11.51 19.06
CA SER A 372 7.82 10.86 20.27
C SER A 372 7.64 9.34 20.27
N ARG A 373 6.54 8.84 19.68
CA ARG A 373 6.29 7.40 19.51
C ARG A 373 6.97 6.80 18.28
N ARG A 374 7.61 7.62 17.43
CA ARG A 374 8.30 7.21 16.19
C ARG A 374 7.41 6.37 15.28
N ILE A 375 6.10 6.64 15.25
CA ILE A 375 5.15 5.73 14.58
C ILE A 375 5.39 5.68 13.06
N LEU A 376 5.80 6.82 12.48
CA LEU A 376 6.06 6.98 11.05
C LEU A 376 7.40 6.35 10.62
N GLU A 377 8.34 6.10 11.55
CA GLU A 377 9.61 5.43 11.25
C GLU A 377 9.39 3.98 10.79
N SER A 378 8.29 3.35 11.20
CA SER A 378 7.92 1.99 10.79
C SER A 378 7.46 1.85 9.33
N VAL A 379 7.20 2.97 8.64
CA VAL A 379 6.77 3.01 7.24
C VAL A 379 7.99 3.19 6.35
N GLN A 380 8.41 2.19 5.56
CA GLN A 380 9.60 2.32 4.70
C GLN A 380 9.34 3.16 3.43
N ASP A 381 8.11 3.12 2.92
CA ASP A 381 7.70 3.93 1.78
C ASP A 381 7.64 5.43 2.17
N LEU A 382 8.52 6.23 1.57
CA LEU A 382 8.64 7.66 1.85
C LEU A 382 7.43 8.47 1.41
N GLU A 383 6.77 8.06 0.31
CA GLU A 383 5.59 8.76 -0.21
C GLU A 383 4.39 8.50 0.70
N LEU A 384 4.16 7.23 1.04
CA LEU A 384 3.14 6.86 2.01
C LEU A 384 3.38 7.54 3.36
N ARG A 385 4.63 7.55 3.86
CA ARG A 385 4.99 8.23 5.12
C ARG A 385 4.60 9.70 5.10
N ARG A 386 4.96 10.44 4.05
CA ARG A 386 4.60 11.86 3.88
C ARG A 386 3.09 12.05 3.82
N SER A 387 2.39 11.18 3.08
CA SER A 387 0.94 11.21 2.95
C SER A 387 0.24 11.01 4.31
N LEU A 388 0.72 10.05 5.11
CA LEU A 388 0.23 9.78 6.47
C LEU A 388 0.48 10.96 7.42
N GLU A 389 1.66 11.57 7.36
CA GLU A 389 2.01 12.75 8.17
C GLU A 389 1.12 13.95 7.84
N LEU A 390 0.94 14.25 6.56
CA LEU A 390 0.06 15.31 6.10
C LEU A 390 -1.40 15.08 6.52
N ALA A 391 -1.89 13.86 6.38
CA ALA A 391 -3.23 13.48 6.83
C ALA A 391 -3.39 13.63 8.34
N GLY A 392 -2.42 13.16 9.12
CA GLY A 392 -2.39 13.32 10.58
C GLY A 392 -2.43 14.79 10.99
N ASN A 393 -1.65 15.65 10.32
CA ASN A 393 -1.63 17.09 10.56
C ASN A 393 -2.97 17.76 10.22
N LYS A 394 -3.62 17.39 9.10
CA LYS A 394 -4.96 17.89 8.76
C LYS A 394 -5.98 17.53 9.83
N VAL A 395 -5.97 16.28 10.32
CA VAL A 395 -6.86 15.86 11.41
C VAL A 395 -6.54 16.64 12.69
N ALA A 396 -5.26 16.81 13.06
CA ALA A 396 -4.86 17.60 14.22
C ALA A 396 -5.35 19.05 14.15
N GLN A 397 -5.22 19.68 12.99
CA GLN A 397 -5.70 21.04 12.74
C GLN A 397 -7.22 21.13 12.86
N ALA A 398 -7.98 20.18 12.26
CA ALA A 398 -9.43 20.13 12.37
C ALA A 398 -9.92 19.85 13.81
N MET A 399 -9.16 19.08 14.59
CA MET A 399 -9.46 18.79 15.99
C MET A 399 -9.23 19.98 16.93
N THR A 400 -8.33 20.91 16.57
CA THR A 400 -7.93 22.03 17.43
C THR A 400 -9.10 22.95 17.82
N PRO A 401 -9.92 23.49 16.89
CA PRO A 401 -11.06 24.33 17.24
C PRO A 401 -12.14 23.56 18.01
N LEU A 402 -12.38 22.30 17.63
CA LEU A 402 -13.32 21.42 18.37
C LEU A 402 -12.88 21.26 19.82
N TRP A 403 -11.59 21.02 20.07
CA TRP A 403 -11.03 20.89 21.42
C TRP A 403 -11.03 22.20 22.21
N ARG A 404 -10.73 23.35 21.57
CA ARG A 404 -10.81 24.65 22.23
C ARG A 404 -12.22 24.94 22.75
N LYS A 405 -13.22 24.66 21.92
CA LYS A 405 -14.64 24.80 22.29
C LYS A 405 -15.04 23.93 23.48
N THR A 406 -14.53 22.69 23.58
CA THR A 406 -14.84 21.83 24.74
C THR A 406 -14.17 22.28 26.04
N LYS A 407 -13.13 23.12 25.96
CA LYS A 407 -12.47 23.75 27.11
C LYS A 407 -13.05 25.11 27.48
N GLY A 408 -14.06 25.61 26.75
CA GLY A 408 -14.67 26.92 27.01
C GLY A 408 -13.80 28.10 26.57
N TYR A 409 -12.82 27.87 25.69
CA TYR A 409 -12.19 28.97 24.96
C TYR A 409 -13.18 29.41 23.89
N ASP A 410 -13.96 30.44 24.19
CA ASP A 410 -14.88 31.05 23.22
C ASP A 410 -14.06 31.67 22.08
N ASP A 411 -14.36 31.27 20.84
CA ASP A 411 -13.84 31.91 19.63
C ASP A 411 -14.55 33.26 19.36
N SER A 412 -14.98 33.99 20.41
CA SER A 412 -15.61 35.33 20.32
C SER A 412 -14.59 36.42 19.97
N VAL A 413 -13.81 36.19 18.93
CA VAL A 413 -13.04 37.22 18.24
C VAL A 413 -13.43 37.14 16.77
N ASP A 414 -14.65 37.60 16.49
CA ASP A 414 -15.04 38.17 15.20
C ASP A 414 -15.46 39.63 15.43
#